data_AF-A0A3G6J385-F1
#
_entry.id   AF-A0A3G6J385-F1
#
_cell.length_a   1.000
_cell.length_b   1.000
_cell.length_c   1.000
_cell.angle_alpha   90.00
_cell.angle_beta   90.00
_cell.angle_gamma   90.00
#
_symmetry.space_group_name_H-M   'P 1'
#
loop_
_entity.id
_entity.type
_entity.pdbx_description
1 polymer ?
#
loop_
_entity_poly.entity_id
_entity_poly.type
_entity_poly.pdbx_seq_one_letter_code
_entity_poly.pdbx_strand_id
1 'polypeptide(L)'
;MLRIAVIGAGANGLYLSDLLMSCKRPMHVDLIDAAPAPAGLAPYRNANPGASTVRFIGNVPADTELDSLYDLVLDTSFHSEIEAKARVSQAVFSASGDLADPLKALQARGIATTTWLGGLNLPAGYSLAQWHALLATATGAPVCF
;
A
#
# COMPACT_ATOMS: atom_id res chain seq x y z
N MET A 1 -15.87 0.37 -4.37
CA MET A 1 -14.87 -0.32 -3.51
C MET A 1 -13.91 0.76 -3.04
N LEU A 2 -13.54 0.78 -1.75
CA LEU A 2 -12.65 1.84 -1.25
C LEU A 2 -11.29 1.80 -1.95
N ARG A 3 -10.75 2.96 -2.29
CA ARG A 3 -9.38 3.12 -2.80
C ARG A 3 -8.55 3.89 -1.80
N ILE A 4 -7.49 3.25 -1.33
CA ILE A 4 -6.61 3.82 -0.31
C ILE A 4 -5.20 3.86 -0.87
N ALA A 5 -4.53 5.00 -0.76
CA ALA A 5 -3.10 5.13 -0.99
C ALA A 5 -2.35 5.01 0.34
N VAL A 6 -1.26 4.25 0.36
CA VAL A 6 -0.29 4.24 1.45
C VAL A 6 1.05 4.70 0.90
N ILE A 7 1.63 5.73 1.50
CA ILE A 7 2.86 6.37 1.01
C ILE A 7 4.10 5.79 1.69
N GLY A 8 4.94 5.14 0.90
CA GLY A 8 6.19 4.51 1.29
C GLY A 8 6.04 3.00 1.46
N ALA A 9 6.81 2.22 0.71
CA ALA A 9 6.81 0.76 0.72
C ALA A 9 7.78 0.13 1.74
N GLY A 10 8.17 0.90 2.77
CA GLY A 10 8.93 0.41 3.92
C GLY A 10 8.07 -0.34 4.94
N ALA A 11 8.66 -0.68 6.10
CA ALA A 11 7.99 -1.47 7.14
C ALA A 11 6.66 -0.84 7.59
N ASN A 12 6.66 0.47 7.78
CA ASN A 12 5.48 1.22 8.20
C ASN A 12 4.34 1.13 7.18
N GLY A 13 4.63 1.26 5.88
CA GLY A 13 3.60 1.22 4.84
C GLY A 13 3.10 -0.19 4.54
N LEU A 14 3.98 -1.19 4.63
CA LEU A 14 3.58 -2.60 4.59
C LEU A 14 2.70 -2.94 5.79
N TYR A 15 3.05 -2.47 6.99
CA TYR A 15 2.23 -2.67 8.18
C TYR A 15 0.86 -2.01 8.08
N LEU A 16 0.76 -0.76 7.61
CA LEU A 16 -0.54 -0.11 7.37
C LEU A 16 -1.37 -0.88 6.34
N SER A 17 -0.76 -1.28 5.23
CA SER A 17 -1.43 -2.09 4.20
C SER A 17 -1.91 -3.42 4.76
N ASP A 18 -1.13 -4.06 5.63
CA ASP A 18 -1.47 -5.34 6.27
C ASP A 18 -2.66 -5.20 7.25
N LEU A 19 -2.66 -4.12 8.05
CA LEU A 19 -3.81 -3.76 8.89
C LEU A 19 -5.07 -3.52 8.05
N LEU A 20 -4.95 -2.81 6.94
CA LEU A 20 -6.06 -2.57 6.01
C LEU A 20 -6.61 -3.88 5.43
N MET A 21 -5.73 -4.83 5.09
CA MET A 21 -6.16 -6.16 4.61
C MET A 21 -6.89 -6.98 5.67
N SER A 22 -6.66 -6.71 6.96
CA SER A 22 -7.40 -7.35 8.06
C SER A 22 -8.82 -6.81 8.26
N CYS A 23 -9.16 -5.70 7.60
CA CYS A 23 -10.48 -5.08 7.71
C CYS A 23 -11.55 -5.84 6.92
N LYS A 24 -12.78 -5.92 7.46
CA LYS A 24 -13.91 -6.61 6.81
C LYS A 24 -14.51 -5.86 5.61
N ARG A 25 -14.29 -4.55 5.50
CA ARG A 25 -14.80 -3.72 4.41
C ARG A 25 -13.93 -3.93 3.16
N PRO A 26 -14.49 -4.32 2.00
CA PRO A 26 -13.71 -4.50 0.77
C PRO A 26 -13.01 -3.21 0.32
N MET A 27 -11.71 -3.30 0.05
CA MET A 27 -10.88 -2.15 -0.36
C MET A 27 -9.73 -2.55 -1.29
N HIS A 28 -9.27 -1.60 -2.10
CA HIS A 28 -8.05 -1.67 -2.88
C HIS A 28 -7.02 -0.73 -2.27
N VAL A 29 -5.86 -1.27 -1.92
CA VAL A 29 -4.74 -0.51 -1.37
C VAL A 29 -3.65 -0.40 -2.43
N ASP A 30 -3.33 0.83 -2.81
CA ASP A 30 -2.14 1.13 -3.58
C ASP A 30 -1.02 1.50 -2.63
N LEU A 31 0.02 0.67 -2.56
CA LEU A 31 1.26 0.98 -1.86
C LEU A 31 2.16 1.74 -2.84
N ILE A 32 2.39 3.01 -2.56
CA ILE A 32 3.02 3.96 -3.47
C ILE A 32 4.43 4.27 -2.98
N ASP A 33 5.41 4.20 -3.88
CA ASP A 33 6.79 4.56 -3.55
C ASP A 33 7.49 5.26 -4.73
N ALA A 34 8.50 6.06 -4.40
CA ALA A 34 9.40 6.66 -5.39
C ALA A 34 10.31 5.62 -6.03
N ALA A 35 10.65 4.54 -5.30
CA ALA A 35 11.36 3.40 -5.84
C ALA A 35 10.55 2.73 -6.96
N PRO A 36 11.18 2.29 -8.06
CA PRO A 36 10.49 1.69 -9.19
C PRO A 36 10.01 0.26 -8.95
N ALA A 37 10.45 -0.39 -7.87
CA ALA A 37 10.06 -1.76 -7.53
C ALA A 37 9.97 -1.92 -6.02
N PRO A 38 9.09 -2.81 -5.53
CA PRO A 38 9.00 -3.10 -4.11
C PRO A 38 10.24 -3.89 -3.66
N ALA A 39 10.43 -4.00 -2.35
CA ALA A 39 11.33 -5.01 -1.81
C ALA A 39 10.90 -6.40 -2.30
N GLY A 40 11.87 -7.26 -2.64
CA GLY A 40 11.62 -8.63 -3.07
C GLY A 40 11.12 -9.49 -1.92
N LEU A 41 9.83 -9.37 -1.64
CA LEU A 41 9.11 -10.15 -0.65
C LEU A 41 8.57 -11.40 -1.35
N ALA A 42 8.93 -12.59 -0.86
CA ALA A 42 8.38 -13.82 -1.38
C ALA A 42 6.85 -13.83 -1.18
N PRO A 43 6.05 -14.25 -2.18
CA PRO A 43 4.60 -14.32 -2.03
C PRO A 43 4.24 -15.25 -0.86
N TYR A 44 3.40 -14.75 0.04
CA TYR A 44 3.05 -15.46 1.26
C TYR A 44 2.08 -16.60 0.93
N ARG A 45 2.48 -17.83 1.27
CA ARG A 45 1.68 -19.06 1.03
C ARG A 45 0.32 -19.08 1.75
N ASN A 46 0.10 -18.22 2.73
CA ASN A 46 -1.08 -18.21 3.59
C ASN A 46 -1.93 -16.93 3.44
N ALA A 47 -1.69 -16.11 2.41
CA ALA A 47 -2.55 -14.95 2.17
C ALA A 47 -3.98 -15.44 1.98
N ASN A 48 -4.89 -14.95 2.82
CA ASN A 48 -6.29 -15.30 2.75
C ASN A 48 -6.92 -14.27 1.80
N PRO A 49 -7.25 -14.62 0.54
CA PRO A 49 -7.76 -13.65 -0.42
C PRO A 49 -9.17 -13.23 0.02
N GLY A 50 -9.23 -12.15 0.79
CA GLY A 50 -10.47 -11.41 1.00
C GLY A 50 -10.89 -10.68 -0.27
N ALA A 51 -11.99 -9.94 -0.19
CA ALA A 51 -12.39 -9.02 -1.27
C ALA A 51 -11.44 -7.82 -1.43
N SER A 52 -10.48 -7.67 -0.51
CA SER A 52 -9.49 -6.60 -0.52
C SER A 52 -8.23 -6.99 -1.28
N THR A 53 -7.58 -6.01 -1.91
CA THR A 53 -6.42 -6.24 -2.79
C THR A 53 -5.34 -5.21 -2.53
N VAL A 54 -4.08 -5.59 -2.78
CA VAL A 54 -2.92 -4.69 -2.71
C VAL A 54 -2.23 -4.65 -4.06
N ARG A 55 -1.88 -3.44 -4.52
CA ARG A 55 -1.06 -3.20 -5.70
C ARG A 55 0.09 -2.28 -5.29
N PHE A 56 1.29 -2.55 -5.78
CA PHE A 56 2.40 -1.61 -5.66
C PHE A 56 2.46 -0.72 -6.90
N ILE A 57 2.60 0.58 -6.69
CA ILE A 57 2.84 1.59 -7.74
C ILE A 57 4.15 2.29 -7.44
N GLY A 58 5.17 2.02 -8.26
CA GLY A 58 6.49 2.61 -8.12
C GLY A 58 6.71 3.79 -9.06
N ASN A 59 7.84 4.46 -8.85
CA ASN A 59 8.25 5.65 -9.61
C ASN A 59 7.28 6.83 -9.48
N VAL A 60 6.64 6.96 -8.31
CA VAL A 60 5.77 8.10 -7.99
C VAL A 60 6.54 9.10 -7.12
N PRO A 61 6.79 10.33 -7.59
CA PRO A 61 7.45 11.37 -6.79
C PRO A 61 6.73 11.64 -5.47
N ALA A 62 7.48 11.88 -4.40
CA ALA A 62 6.94 12.07 -3.04
C ALA A 62 6.03 13.31 -2.90
N ASP A 63 6.18 14.29 -3.78
CA ASP A 63 5.40 15.52 -3.86
C ASP A 63 4.15 15.41 -4.76
N THR A 64 3.86 14.22 -5.28
CA THR A 64 2.66 13.98 -6.09
C THR A 64 1.39 14.20 -5.26
N GLU A 65 0.49 15.06 -5.72
CA GLU A 65 -0.82 15.27 -5.10
C GLU A 65 -1.74 14.06 -5.34
N LEU A 66 -2.11 13.34 -4.30
CA LEU A 66 -2.88 12.08 -4.41
C LEU A 66 -4.28 12.17 -3.81
N ASP A 67 -4.58 13.17 -2.98
CA ASP A 67 -5.85 13.29 -2.27
C ASP A 67 -7.07 13.33 -3.20
N SER A 68 -6.91 13.88 -4.41
CA SER A 68 -7.99 13.90 -5.41
C SER A 68 -8.25 12.55 -6.09
N LEU A 69 -7.37 11.57 -5.92
CA LEU A 69 -7.38 10.30 -6.65
C LEU A 69 -7.75 9.09 -5.78
N TYR A 70 -7.73 9.26 -4.46
CA TYR A 70 -7.99 8.21 -3.49
C TYR A 70 -9.06 8.66 -2.49
N ASP A 71 -9.81 7.71 -1.93
CA ASP A 71 -10.76 8.04 -0.87
C ASP A 71 -10.02 8.45 0.41
N LEU A 72 -8.75 8.03 0.50
CA LEU A 72 -7.86 8.27 1.60
C LEU A 72 -6.40 8.11 1.15
N VAL A 73 -5.56 9.02 1.61
CA VAL A 73 -4.10 8.90 1.52
C VAL A 73 -3.54 8.77 2.95
N LEU A 74 -2.77 7.72 3.20
CA LEU A 74 -2.11 7.47 4.47
C LEU A 74 -0.60 7.63 4.33
N ASP A 75 -0.04 8.58 5.07
CA ASP A 75 1.40 8.65 5.26
C ASP A 75 1.88 7.63 6.31
N THR A 76 3.20 7.45 6.37
CA THR A 76 3.88 6.50 7.26
C THR A 76 4.53 7.17 8.49
N SER A 77 4.12 8.40 8.83
CA SER A 77 4.68 9.23 9.91
C SER A 77 4.13 8.92 11.31
N PHE A 78 3.78 7.67 11.60
CA PHE A 78 3.35 7.23 12.91
C PHE A 78 4.51 6.64 13.73
N HIS A 79 4.42 6.75 15.05
CA HIS A 79 5.49 6.33 15.98
C HIS A 79 5.11 5.09 16.81
N SER A 80 3.87 4.61 16.69
CA SER A 80 3.39 3.42 17.40
C SER A 80 2.32 2.67 16.62
N GLU A 81 2.18 1.37 16.89
CA GLU A 81 1.10 0.55 16.33
C GLU A 81 -0.30 1.05 16.74
N ILE A 82 -0.44 1.64 17.92
CA ILE A 82 -1.71 2.18 18.41
C ILE A 82 -2.14 3.36 17.54
N GLU A 83 -1.20 4.26 17.23
CA GLU A 83 -1.44 5.39 16.34
C GLU A 83 -1.82 4.93 14.92
N ALA A 84 -1.10 3.95 14.38
CA ALA A 84 -1.40 3.36 13.07
C ALA A 84 -2.82 2.76 13.02
N LYS A 85 -3.20 1.97 14.04
CA LYS A 85 -4.54 1.38 14.15
C LYS A 85 -5.63 2.45 14.26
N ALA A 86 -5.38 3.52 15.02
CA ALA A 86 -6.32 4.63 15.14
C ALA A 86 -6.53 5.34 13.79
N ARG A 87 -5.46 5.62 13.05
CA ARG A 87 -5.51 6.23 11.70
C ARG A 87 -6.32 5.36 10.74
N VAL A 88 -6.01 4.06 10.64
CA VAL A 88 -6.75 3.10 9.80
C VAL A 88 -8.23 3.04 10.18
N SER A 89 -8.54 2.99 11.47
CA SER A 89 -9.92 2.93 11.94
C SER A 89 -10.72 4.15 11.52
N GLN A 90 -10.21 5.36 11.78
CA GLN A 90 -10.87 6.62 11.43
C GLN A 90 -11.12 6.73 9.92
N ALA A 91 -10.10 6.40 9.14
CA ALA A 91 -10.08 6.43 7.69
C ALA A 91 -11.13 5.53 7.02
N VAL A 92 -11.25 4.28 7.47
CA VAL A 92 -12.14 3.30 6.84
C VAL A 92 -13.61 3.68 7.02
N PHE A 93 -13.96 4.43 8.06
CA PHE A 93 -15.35 4.87 8.30
C PHE A 93 -15.77 6.09 7.48
N SER A 94 -14.83 6.95 7.03
CA SER A 94 -15.16 8.21 6.33
C SER A 94 -15.27 8.09 4.81
N ALA A 95 -14.77 7.00 4.22
CA ALA A 95 -14.59 6.87 2.77
C ALA A 95 -15.87 6.45 2.00
N SER A 96 -16.09 7.03 0.82
CA SER A 96 -17.30 6.85 -0.02
C SER A 96 -17.18 5.68 -1.02
N GLY A 97 -16.02 5.48 -1.65
CA GLY A 97 -15.70 4.28 -2.44
C GLY A 97 -16.12 4.31 -3.92
N ASP A 98 -16.15 5.50 -4.53
CA ASP A 98 -16.64 5.75 -5.90
C ASP A 98 -15.55 6.28 -6.87
N LEU A 99 -14.27 6.17 -6.50
CA LEU A 99 -13.17 6.72 -7.30
C LEU A 99 -12.68 5.76 -8.39
N ALA A 100 -12.32 6.33 -9.54
CA ALA A 100 -11.73 5.63 -10.69
C ALA A 100 -10.26 5.22 -10.45
N ASP A 101 -9.68 4.44 -11.38
CA ASP A 101 -8.30 3.97 -11.23
C ASP A 101 -7.30 5.14 -11.37
N PRO A 102 -6.46 5.39 -10.35
CA PRO A 102 -5.52 6.51 -10.34
C PRO A 102 -4.46 6.44 -11.44
N LEU A 103 -4.15 5.26 -11.99
CA LEU A 103 -3.09 5.11 -12.99
C LEU A 103 -3.29 6.00 -14.22
N LYS A 104 -4.53 6.11 -14.73
CA LYS A 104 -4.83 6.97 -15.88
C LYS A 104 -4.63 8.45 -15.54
N ALA A 105 -4.99 8.85 -14.33
CA ALA A 105 -4.80 10.22 -13.88
C ALA A 105 -3.32 10.57 -13.67
N LEU A 106 -2.52 9.64 -13.11
CA LEU A 106 -1.08 9.80 -12.98
C LEU A 106 -0.39 9.90 -14.36
N GLN A 107 -0.77 9.05 -15.31
CA GLN A 107 -0.28 9.11 -16.68
C GLN A 107 -0.65 10.43 -17.38
N ALA A 108 -1.89 10.90 -17.20
CA ALA A 108 -2.33 12.19 -17.74
C ALA A 108 -1.55 13.38 -17.16
N ARG A 109 -0.97 13.24 -15.97
CA ARG A 109 -0.06 14.20 -15.34
C ARG A 109 1.41 14.02 -15.80
N GLY A 110 1.69 13.11 -16.73
CA GLY A 110 3.04 12.83 -17.22
C GLY A 110 3.90 11.97 -16.29
N ILE A 111 3.30 11.34 -15.27
CA ILE A 111 4.02 10.50 -14.31
C ILE A 111 4.09 9.08 -14.89
N ALA A 112 5.28 8.67 -15.30
CA ALA A 112 5.55 7.29 -15.69
C ALA A 112 5.62 6.40 -14.44
N THR A 113 4.76 5.39 -14.34
CA THR A 113 4.69 4.52 -13.17
C THR A 113 5.05 3.08 -13.52
N THR A 114 5.59 2.35 -12.54
CA THR A 114 5.68 0.89 -12.58
C THR A 114 4.56 0.30 -11.74
N THR A 115 4.04 -0.85 -12.14
CA THR A 115 2.94 -1.51 -11.42
C THR A 115 3.23 -2.99 -11.21
N TRP A 116 2.94 -3.45 -10.00
CA TRP A 116 3.08 -4.86 -9.64
C TRP A 116 1.71 -5.37 -9.14
N LEU A 117 0.99 -6.05 -10.04
CA LEU A 117 -0.31 -6.64 -9.76
C LEU A 117 -0.13 -7.98 -9.05
N GLY A 118 -0.81 -8.18 -7.91
CA GLY A 118 -0.65 -9.40 -7.11
C GLY A 118 0.75 -9.58 -6.51
N GLY A 119 1.61 -8.55 -6.58
CA GLY A 119 2.99 -8.60 -6.09
C GLY A 119 3.10 -8.64 -4.57
N LEU A 120 2.02 -8.33 -3.84
CA LEU A 120 1.99 -8.29 -2.38
C LEU A 120 0.76 -9.01 -1.85
N ASN A 121 0.88 -10.32 -1.68
CA ASN A 121 -0.10 -11.14 -0.99
C ASN A 121 0.09 -11.01 0.53
N LEU A 122 -0.27 -9.87 1.11
CA LEU A 122 0.04 -9.58 2.51
C LEU A 122 -0.58 -10.62 3.48
N PRO A 123 0.11 -10.96 4.59
CA PRO A 123 -0.34 -11.96 5.55
C PRO A 123 -1.62 -11.58 6.33
N ALA A 124 -1.98 -10.30 6.41
CA ALA A 124 -3.10 -9.73 7.16
C ALA A 124 -3.09 -10.06 8.66
N GLY A 125 -2.00 -9.70 9.35
CA GLY A 125 -1.84 -9.93 10.79
C GLY A 125 -0.41 -9.82 11.34
N TYR A 126 0.54 -9.37 10.53
CA TYR A 126 1.91 -9.11 10.97
C TYR A 126 1.97 -7.85 11.83
N SER A 127 2.71 -7.94 12.93
CA SER A 127 3.13 -6.77 13.72
C SER A 127 4.15 -5.93 12.96
N LEU A 128 4.32 -4.68 13.38
CA LEU A 128 5.31 -3.78 12.80
C LEU A 128 6.74 -4.33 12.96
N ALA A 129 7.04 -4.95 14.11
CA ALA A 129 8.33 -5.59 14.36
C ALA A 129 8.62 -6.75 13.39
N GLN A 130 7.60 -7.55 13.04
CA GLN A 130 7.74 -8.61 12.04
C GLN A 130 8.03 -8.06 10.65
N TRP A 131 7.38 -6.96 10.26
CA TRP A 131 7.68 -6.27 8.99
C TRP A 131 9.10 -5.73 8.93
N HIS A 132 9.60 -5.11 10.01
CA HIS A 132 10.99 -4.69 10.10
C HIS A 132 11.97 -5.86 9.97
N ALA A 133 11.75 -6.95 10.71
CA ALA A 133 12.59 -8.13 10.66
C ALA A 133 12.62 -8.75 9.26
N LEU A 134 11.46 -8.79 8.59
CA LEU A 134 11.37 -9.32 7.25
C LEU A 134 12.11 -8.47 6.23
N LEU A 135 11.88 -7.15 6.24
CA LEU A 135 12.57 -6.23 5.33
C LEU A 135 14.09 -6.21 5.53
N ALA A 136 14.58 -6.44 6.75
CA ALA A 136 16.01 -6.58 7.01
C ALA A 136 16.64 -7.76 6.28
N THR A 137 15.84 -8.75 5.87
CA THR A 137 16.28 -9.93 5.11
C THR A 137 15.83 -9.90 3.64
N ALA A 138 15.01 -8.93 3.26
CA ALA A 138 14.48 -8.82 1.90
C ALA A 138 15.58 -8.32 0.96
N THR A 139 15.70 -8.96 -0.20
CA THR A 139 16.58 -8.52 -1.28
C THR A 139 15.78 -7.74 -2.31
N GLY A 140 16.36 -6.71 -2.94
CA GLY A 140 15.68 -5.95 -3.98
C GLY A 140 15.24 -6.85 -5.15
N ALA A 141 14.05 -6.59 -5.70
CA ALA A 141 13.60 -7.26 -6.92
C ALA A 141 14.39 -6.70 -8.12
N PRO A 142 15.03 -7.55 -8.95
CA PRO A 142 15.68 -7.07 -10.16
C PRO A 142 14.63 -6.54 -11.14
N VAL A 143 14.82 -5.30 -11.60
CA VAL A 143 14.00 -4.69 -12.64
C VAL A 143 14.73 -4.88 -13.96
N CYS A 144 14.15 -5.68 -14.87
CA CYS A 144 14.64 -5.76 -16.24
C CYS A 144 14.12 -4.53 -17.01
N PHE A 145 15.03 -3.84 -17.70
CA PHE A 145 14.72 -2.76 -18.64
C PHE A 145 14.60 -3.31 -20.06
#